data_AF-A0A2V3HV28-F1
#
_entry.id   AF-A0A2V3HV28-F1
#
_cell.length_a   1.000
_cell.length_b   1.000
_cell.length_c   1.000
_cell.angle_alpha   90.00
_cell.angle_beta   90.00
_cell.angle_gamma   90.00
#
_symmetry.space_group_name_H-M   'P 1'
#
loop_
_entity.id
_entity.type
_entity.pdbx_description
1 polymer ?
#
loop_
_entity_poly.entity_id
_entity_poly.type
_entity_poly.pdbx_seq_one_letter_code
_entity_poly.pdbx_strand_id
1 'polypeptide(L)'
;MLEGMVADTLESAAPWENVHDKLLIDATKLAAADPRLGGSELPRGTSARETPEWRRGKGTPPGVFLEFIGKVRGIDGVTDTTLLRPSMLVVTTSIDDRPSARTGMEAVREPAAWALQVEASRAQRERVFQLMESIWQLDVERNLRFLFITDDDIRLHGSGTNKRLLWQLFVRFDVGRDLHFDPSGTRVAWDATAPIPHPGRAALEAAGQPTSEFDPDLPIRSWPAITLHDQETIARTETAAANDGYDHQPWSPNATR
;
A
#
# COMPACT_ATOMS: atom_id res chain seq x y z
N MET A 1 -11.64 6.67 -9.00
CA MET A 1 -10.54 6.06 -9.75
C MET A 1 -10.56 6.62 -11.16
N LEU A 2 -9.40 6.82 -11.76
CA LEU A 2 -9.26 7.23 -13.15
C LEU A 2 -8.53 6.12 -13.88
N GLU A 3 -9.23 5.43 -14.77
CA GLU A 3 -8.69 4.24 -15.44
C GLU A 3 -7.79 4.60 -16.62
N GLY A 4 -6.77 3.78 -16.87
CA GLY A 4 -5.99 3.81 -18.11
C GLY A 4 -5.18 5.10 -18.37
N MET A 5 -4.72 5.77 -17.30
CA MET A 5 -3.97 7.01 -17.39
C MET A 5 -2.48 6.77 -17.63
N VAL A 6 -1.78 7.75 -18.21
CA VAL A 6 -0.33 7.66 -18.49
C VAL A 6 0.46 7.45 -17.18
N ALA A 7 1.36 6.49 -17.21
CA ALA A 7 2.24 6.14 -16.09
C ALA A 7 3.69 6.57 -16.31
N ASP A 8 4.46 6.53 -15.23
CA ASP A 8 5.92 6.53 -15.34
C ASP A 8 6.37 5.20 -15.96
N THR A 9 7.26 5.26 -16.95
CA THR A 9 7.92 4.11 -17.58
C THR A 9 8.56 3.14 -16.58
N LEU A 10 8.99 3.64 -15.41
CA LEU A 10 9.75 2.86 -14.43
C LEU A 10 8.90 2.29 -13.29
N GLU A 11 7.60 2.61 -13.23
CA GLU A 11 6.75 2.01 -12.20
C GLU A 11 6.58 0.53 -12.47
N SER A 12 6.89 -0.31 -11.49
CA SER A 12 6.93 -1.76 -11.65
C SER A 12 5.62 -2.43 -11.23
N ALA A 13 4.83 -1.77 -10.38
CA ALA A 13 3.54 -2.30 -9.94
C ALA A 13 2.47 -2.30 -11.05
N ALA A 14 2.62 -1.43 -12.07
CA ALA A 14 1.71 -1.30 -13.19
C ALA A 14 1.40 -2.65 -13.86
N PRO A 15 0.15 -2.92 -14.25
CA PRO A 15 -0.18 -4.10 -15.06
C PRO A 15 0.41 -4.02 -16.47
N TRP A 16 0.45 -2.82 -17.06
CA TRP A 16 1.03 -2.58 -18.39
C TRP A 16 2.05 -1.45 -18.35
N GLU A 17 3.03 -1.51 -19.24
CA GLU A 17 3.99 -0.43 -19.39
C GLU A 17 3.28 0.88 -19.79
N ASN A 18 3.58 1.97 -19.08
CA ASN A 18 3.02 3.31 -19.32
C ASN A 18 1.52 3.51 -19.08
N VAL A 19 0.81 2.54 -18.48
CA VAL A 19 -0.63 2.64 -18.21
C VAL A 19 -0.96 2.27 -16.76
N HIS A 20 -1.53 3.21 -16.00
CA HIS A 20 -1.99 3.03 -14.63
C HIS A 20 -3.43 3.49 -14.44
N ASP A 21 -4.07 2.85 -13.48
CA ASP A 21 -5.21 3.47 -12.81
C ASP A 21 -4.70 4.47 -11.76
N LYS A 22 -5.37 5.62 -11.64
CA LYS A 22 -5.00 6.67 -10.68
C LYS A 22 -6.10 6.87 -9.65
N LEU A 23 -5.69 7.00 -8.39
CA LEU A 23 -6.57 7.41 -7.31
C LEU A 23 -6.36 8.90 -7.04
N LEU A 24 -7.44 9.68 -7.10
CA LEU A 24 -7.44 11.06 -6.63
C LEU A 24 -7.92 11.08 -5.17
N ILE A 25 -7.01 11.45 -4.27
CA ILE A 25 -7.31 11.67 -2.85
C ILE A 25 -7.34 13.17 -2.61
N ASP A 26 -8.52 13.68 -2.26
CA ASP A 26 -8.62 15.04 -1.75
C ASP A 26 -8.27 15.07 -0.25
N ALA A 27 -7.03 15.44 0.02
CA ALA A 27 -6.49 15.63 1.38
C ALA A 27 -6.49 17.11 1.80
N THR A 28 -7.10 18.00 1.02
CA THR A 28 -7.08 19.43 1.29
C THR A 28 -8.17 19.84 2.29
N LYS A 29 -7.96 20.98 2.95
CA LYS A 29 -9.04 21.65 3.67
C LYS A 29 -10.00 22.24 2.65
N LEU A 30 -11.30 22.00 2.83
CA LEU A 30 -12.35 22.57 2.00
C LEU A 30 -12.22 24.11 2.00
N ALA A 31 -12.17 24.71 0.81
CA ALA A 31 -12.18 26.16 0.66
C ALA A 31 -13.54 26.74 1.08
N ALA A 32 -13.61 28.04 1.40
CA ALA A 32 -14.83 28.70 1.84
C ALA A 32 -15.99 28.58 0.84
N ALA A 33 -15.68 28.66 -0.47
CA ALA A 33 -16.67 28.53 -1.55
C ALA A 33 -16.95 27.08 -1.96
N ASP A 34 -16.35 26.08 -1.30
CA ASP A 34 -16.54 24.67 -1.65
C ASP A 34 -17.95 24.22 -1.23
N PRO A 35 -18.78 23.67 -2.14
CA PRO A 35 -20.13 23.21 -1.82
C PRO A 35 -20.18 22.15 -0.72
N ARG A 36 -19.08 21.45 -0.44
CA ARG A 36 -18.94 20.46 0.64
C ARG A 36 -18.80 21.12 2.02
N LEU A 37 -18.35 22.37 2.11
CA LEU A 37 -18.29 23.09 3.38
C LEU A 37 -19.70 23.49 3.85
N GLY A 38 -20.56 23.83 2.89
CA GLY A 38 -21.90 24.34 3.14
C GLY A 38 -21.91 25.73 3.80
N GLY A 39 -23.10 26.27 4.05
CA GLY A 39 -23.29 27.54 4.77
C GLY A 39 -23.54 28.75 3.88
N SER A 40 -23.59 29.92 4.52
CA SER A 40 -23.97 31.20 3.89
C SER A 40 -22.89 31.80 2.97
N GLU A 41 -21.67 31.28 3.00
CA GLU A 41 -20.54 31.77 2.18
C GLU A 41 -20.50 31.14 0.77
N LEU A 42 -21.41 30.21 0.47
CA LEU A 42 -21.48 29.61 -0.86
C LEU A 42 -21.89 30.66 -1.92
N PRO A 43 -21.32 30.62 -3.13
CA PRO A 43 -21.77 31.45 -4.23
C PRO A 43 -23.26 31.28 -4.50
N ARG A 44 -23.98 32.38 -4.78
CA ARG A 44 -25.43 32.34 -5.05
C ARG A 44 -25.75 31.32 -6.14
N GLY A 45 -26.81 30.52 -5.91
CA GLY A 45 -27.24 29.46 -6.82
C GLY A 45 -26.52 28.12 -6.62
N THR A 46 -25.51 28.05 -5.75
CA THR A 46 -24.84 26.79 -5.39
C THR A 46 -25.60 26.09 -4.27
N SER A 47 -25.98 24.83 -4.46
CA SER A 47 -26.51 24.00 -3.38
C SER A 47 -25.37 23.39 -2.55
N ALA A 48 -25.58 23.29 -1.24
CA ALA A 48 -24.64 22.57 -0.38
C ALA A 48 -24.68 21.07 -0.71
N ARG A 49 -23.52 20.42 -0.69
CA ARG A 49 -23.40 18.96 -0.74
C ARG A 49 -23.33 18.42 0.66
N GLU A 50 -24.00 17.29 0.89
CA GLU A 50 -23.86 16.56 2.15
C GLU A 50 -22.40 16.15 2.35
N THR A 51 -21.85 16.46 3.51
CA THR A 51 -20.45 16.17 3.86
C THR A 51 -20.37 15.99 5.37
N PRO A 52 -19.66 14.95 5.87
CA PRO A 52 -19.53 14.71 7.30
C PRO A 52 -19.02 15.95 8.04
N GLU A 53 -19.54 16.19 9.24
CA GLU A 53 -19.20 17.39 10.01
C GLU A 53 -17.67 17.51 10.21
N TRP A 54 -17.02 16.39 10.56
CA TRP A 54 -15.58 16.37 10.82
C TRP A 54 -14.75 16.76 9.58
N ARG A 55 -15.24 16.49 8.35
CA ARG A 55 -14.62 16.95 7.10
C ARG A 55 -14.77 18.47 6.90
N ARG A 56 -15.82 19.06 7.47
CA ARG A 56 -16.07 20.51 7.50
C ARG A 56 -15.33 21.20 8.66
N GLY A 57 -14.52 20.45 9.43
CA GLY A 57 -13.85 20.95 10.63
C GLY A 57 -14.79 21.14 11.83
N LYS A 58 -15.99 20.54 11.79
CA LYS A 58 -16.98 20.57 12.86
C LYS A 58 -17.09 19.18 13.48
N GLY A 59 -16.70 19.00 14.74
CA GLY A 59 -16.71 17.69 15.38
C GLY A 59 -15.46 16.85 15.14
N THR A 60 -15.46 15.64 15.70
CA THR A 60 -14.26 14.79 15.84
C THR A 60 -14.11 13.85 14.63
N PRO A 61 -12.93 13.82 13.98
CA PRO A 61 -12.64 12.83 12.94
C PRO A 61 -12.74 11.39 13.46
N PRO A 62 -13.10 10.42 12.61
CA PRO A 62 -13.10 9.02 13.00
C PRO A 62 -11.68 8.57 13.40
N GLY A 63 -11.60 7.57 14.26
CA GLY A 63 -10.34 6.95 14.64
C GLY A 63 -10.53 5.77 15.56
N VAL A 64 -9.60 4.83 15.51
CA VAL A 64 -9.55 3.67 16.40
C VAL A 64 -8.67 3.98 17.60
N PHE A 65 -8.98 3.38 18.74
CA PHE A 65 -8.22 3.55 19.98
C PHE A 65 -7.01 2.62 20.05
N LEU A 66 -6.08 2.89 20.96
CA LEU A 66 -4.84 2.11 21.11
C LEU A 66 -5.10 0.61 21.37
N GLU A 67 -6.17 0.27 22.10
CA GLU A 67 -6.58 -1.11 22.35
C GLU A 67 -6.90 -1.89 21.06
N PHE A 68 -7.35 -1.19 20.01
CA PHE A 68 -7.60 -1.80 18.70
C PHE A 68 -6.31 -2.39 18.11
N ILE A 69 -5.17 -1.72 18.29
CA ILE A 69 -3.85 -2.20 17.84
C ILE A 69 -3.55 -3.55 18.50
N GLY A 70 -3.80 -3.69 19.80
CA GLY A 70 -3.60 -4.94 20.53
C GLY A 70 -4.44 -6.09 19.99
N LYS A 71 -5.70 -5.82 19.63
CA LYS A 71 -6.58 -6.82 19.00
C LYS A 71 -6.07 -7.24 17.62
N VAL A 72 -5.68 -6.28 16.78
CA VAL A 72 -5.15 -6.58 15.43
C VAL A 72 -3.85 -7.38 15.52
N ARG A 73 -2.94 -7.05 16.45
CA ARG A 73 -1.71 -7.83 16.67
C ARG A 73 -1.96 -9.28 17.11
N GLY A 74 -3.15 -9.58 17.64
CA GLY A 74 -3.55 -10.94 18.00
C GLY A 74 -4.15 -11.74 16.85
N ILE A 75 -4.34 -11.15 15.66
CA ILE A 75 -4.81 -11.87 14.46
C ILE A 75 -3.66 -12.72 13.92
N ASP A 76 -3.95 -13.98 13.60
CA ASP A 76 -2.96 -14.84 12.94
C ASP A 76 -2.45 -14.20 11.65
N GLY A 77 -1.13 -14.17 11.49
CA GLY A 77 -0.47 -13.58 10.34
C GLY A 77 -0.08 -12.13 10.42
N VAL A 78 -0.55 -11.43 11.44
CA VAL A 78 -0.06 -10.08 11.71
C VAL A 78 1.29 -10.19 12.42
N THR A 79 2.37 -9.74 11.76
CA THR A 79 3.72 -9.72 12.34
C THR A 79 3.91 -8.52 13.28
N ASP A 80 3.47 -7.33 12.86
CA ASP A 80 3.55 -6.09 13.63
C ASP A 80 2.55 -5.04 13.09
N THR A 81 2.21 -4.05 13.91
CA THR A 81 1.28 -2.97 13.52
C THR A 81 1.65 -1.61 14.13
N THR A 82 1.23 -0.54 13.45
CA THR A 82 1.35 0.83 13.97
C THR A 82 0.30 1.76 13.38
N LEU A 83 -0.13 2.78 14.15
CA LEU A 83 -1.01 3.83 13.65
C LEU A 83 -0.18 5.00 13.11
N LEU A 84 -0.41 5.38 11.84
CA LEU A 84 0.13 6.63 11.29
C LEU A 84 -0.70 7.84 11.73
N ARG A 85 -2.01 7.62 11.88
CA ARG A 85 -3.03 8.54 12.37
C ARG A 85 -4.14 7.72 13.04
N PRO A 86 -5.03 8.34 13.84
CA PRO A 86 -6.12 7.62 14.50
C PRO A 86 -6.97 6.74 13.57
N SER A 87 -7.15 7.12 12.31
CA SER A 87 -7.91 6.35 11.31
C SER A 87 -7.05 5.68 10.23
N MET A 88 -5.73 5.59 10.42
CA MET A 88 -4.79 5.04 9.44
C MET A 88 -3.88 4.01 10.12
N LEU A 89 -4.13 2.73 9.86
CA LEU A 89 -3.39 1.60 10.43
C LEU A 89 -2.46 1.01 9.38
N VAL A 90 -1.23 0.70 9.79
CA VAL A 90 -0.28 -0.12 9.04
C VAL A 90 -0.17 -1.47 9.74
N VAL A 91 -0.27 -2.53 8.93
CA VAL A 91 -0.12 -3.93 9.32
C VAL A 91 0.98 -4.55 8.47
N THR A 92 1.85 -5.32 9.11
CA THR A 92 2.84 -6.13 8.43
C THR A 92 2.47 -7.61 8.50
N THR A 93 2.76 -8.36 7.45
CA THR A 93 2.55 -9.80 7.35
C THR A 93 3.75 -10.45 6.65
N SER A 94 4.02 -11.71 6.97
CA SER A 94 4.88 -12.55 6.13
C SER A 94 4.07 -13.06 4.94
N ILE A 95 4.65 -12.96 3.74
CA ILE A 95 4.12 -13.57 2.51
C ILE A 95 5.18 -14.57 2.02
N ASP A 96 4.75 -15.82 1.84
CA ASP A 96 5.59 -16.88 1.32
C ASP A 96 5.84 -16.68 -0.17
N ASP A 97 7.01 -17.14 -0.66
CA ASP A 97 7.43 -17.05 -2.06
C ASP A 97 7.39 -15.64 -2.67
N ARG A 98 7.39 -14.59 -1.84
CA ARG A 98 7.40 -13.20 -2.32
C ARG A 98 8.74 -12.83 -3.00
N PRO A 99 8.74 -11.82 -3.90
CA PRO A 99 9.98 -11.32 -4.49
C PRO A 99 10.93 -10.78 -3.42
N SER A 100 12.22 -11.13 -3.53
CA SER A 100 13.24 -10.56 -2.64
C SER A 100 13.70 -9.19 -3.14
N ALA A 101 14.03 -8.29 -2.22
CA ALA A 101 14.58 -6.97 -2.59
C ALA A 101 15.90 -7.06 -3.40
N ARG A 102 16.66 -8.15 -3.28
CA ARG A 102 17.95 -8.31 -3.97
C ARG A 102 17.84 -8.98 -5.34
N THR A 103 16.87 -9.85 -5.52
CA THR A 103 16.74 -10.69 -6.73
C THR A 103 15.51 -10.36 -7.55
N GLY A 104 14.53 -9.66 -6.99
CA GLY A 104 13.23 -9.48 -7.61
C GLY A 104 12.52 -10.81 -7.84
N MET A 105 11.63 -10.83 -8.83
CA MET A 105 10.97 -12.01 -9.37
C MET A 105 10.55 -11.75 -10.82
N GLU A 106 10.97 -12.61 -11.75
CA GLU A 106 10.55 -12.53 -13.15
C GLU A 106 9.22 -13.24 -13.40
N ALA A 107 8.39 -12.68 -14.27
CA ALA A 107 7.17 -13.31 -14.74
C ALA A 107 7.50 -14.52 -15.62
N VAL A 108 6.89 -15.66 -15.32
CA VAL A 108 7.01 -16.86 -16.15
C VAL A 108 6.31 -16.63 -17.49
N ARG A 109 7.05 -16.81 -18.58
CA ARG A 109 6.52 -16.55 -19.95
C ARG A 109 5.69 -17.70 -20.51
N GLU A 110 6.11 -18.93 -20.22
CA GLU A 110 5.50 -20.13 -20.80
C GLU A 110 4.29 -20.57 -19.96
N PRO A 111 3.07 -20.64 -20.54
CA PRO A 111 1.86 -20.98 -19.78
C PRO A 111 1.91 -22.33 -19.06
N ALA A 112 2.65 -23.30 -19.62
CA ALA A 112 2.84 -24.62 -19.00
C ALA A 112 3.64 -24.59 -17.69
N ALA A 113 4.36 -23.50 -17.41
CA ALA A 113 5.20 -23.34 -16.22
C ALA A 113 4.60 -22.35 -15.18
N TRP A 114 3.37 -21.86 -15.40
CA TRP A 114 2.74 -20.88 -14.52
C TRP A 114 2.35 -21.42 -13.13
N ALA A 115 2.16 -22.72 -12.98
CA ALA A 115 1.52 -23.33 -11.82
C ALA A 115 2.05 -22.81 -10.46
N LEU A 116 3.37 -22.84 -10.24
CA LEU A 116 3.94 -22.43 -8.95
C LEU A 116 3.77 -20.92 -8.69
N GLN A 117 4.01 -20.08 -9.70
CA GLN A 117 3.93 -18.63 -9.54
C GLN A 117 2.47 -18.15 -9.40
N VAL A 118 1.54 -18.79 -10.10
CA VAL A 118 0.09 -18.53 -9.97
C VAL A 118 -0.40 -18.89 -8.57
N GLU A 119 -0.04 -20.06 -8.06
CA GLU A 119 -0.44 -20.46 -6.70
C GLU A 119 0.16 -19.55 -5.63
N ALA A 120 1.42 -19.13 -5.77
CA ALA A 120 2.05 -18.18 -4.84
C ALA A 120 1.31 -16.82 -4.83
N SER A 121 0.96 -16.30 -6.02
CA SER A 121 0.18 -15.06 -6.15
C SER A 121 -1.22 -15.19 -5.54
N ARG A 122 -1.90 -16.32 -5.77
CA ARG A 122 -3.21 -16.62 -5.15
C ARG A 122 -3.11 -16.66 -3.63
N ALA A 123 -2.10 -17.36 -3.09
CA ALA A 123 -1.88 -17.46 -1.65
C ALA A 123 -1.60 -16.09 -1.00
N GLN A 124 -0.83 -15.23 -1.66
CA GLN A 124 -0.63 -13.83 -1.23
C GLN A 124 -1.96 -13.08 -1.15
N ARG A 125 -2.76 -13.11 -2.22
CA ARG A 125 -4.04 -12.38 -2.31
C ARG A 125 -5.05 -12.91 -1.32
N GLU A 126 -5.13 -14.22 -1.13
CA GLU A 126 -5.97 -14.86 -0.11
C GLU A 126 -5.56 -14.39 1.29
N ARG A 127 -4.26 -14.41 1.61
CA ARG A 127 -3.76 -13.96 2.92
C ARG A 127 -4.11 -12.51 3.20
N VAL A 128 -3.88 -11.62 2.22
CA VAL A 128 -4.21 -10.19 2.34
C VAL A 128 -5.72 -9.99 2.52
N PHE A 129 -6.54 -10.69 1.74
CA PHE A 129 -8.00 -10.63 1.84
C PHE A 129 -8.49 -11.09 3.22
N GLN A 130 -7.99 -12.21 3.73
CA GLN A 130 -8.34 -12.72 5.06
C GLN A 130 -7.95 -11.74 6.18
N LEU A 131 -6.76 -11.13 6.09
CA LEU A 131 -6.32 -10.11 7.05
C LEU A 131 -7.22 -8.87 7.00
N MET A 132 -7.51 -8.36 5.81
CA MET A 132 -8.40 -7.23 5.59
C MET A 132 -9.76 -7.46 6.25
N GLU A 133 -10.42 -8.57 5.93
CA GLU A 133 -11.74 -8.92 6.47
C GLU A 133 -11.70 -9.07 7.99
N SER A 134 -10.71 -9.78 8.52
CA SER A 134 -10.55 -9.98 9.96
C SER A 134 -10.38 -8.65 10.71
N ILE A 135 -9.61 -7.72 10.15
CA ILE A 135 -9.38 -6.40 10.74
C ILE A 135 -10.64 -5.53 10.67
N TRP A 136 -11.33 -5.52 9.53
CA TRP A 136 -12.56 -4.74 9.37
C TRP A 136 -13.68 -5.22 10.30
N GLN A 137 -13.76 -6.53 10.56
CA GLN A 137 -14.72 -7.10 11.51
C GLN A 137 -14.49 -6.64 12.96
N LEU A 138 -13.24 -6.31 13.34
CA LEU A 138 -12.94 -5.77 14.67
C LEU A 138 -13.44 -4.34 14.88
N ASP A 139 -13.59 -3.56 13.81
CA ASP A 139 -14.03 -2.15 13.85
C ASP A 139 -15.43 -2.02 13.24
N VAL A 140 -16.46 -2.47 13.95
CA VAL A 140 -17.85 -2.43 13.48
C VAL A 140 -18.32 -1.00 13.19
N GLU A 141 -17.79 -0.02 13.93
CA GLU A 141 -18.19 1.40 13.86
C GLU A 141 -17.66 2.15 12.62
N ARG A 142 -16.76 1.56 11.82
CA ARG A 142 -16.21 2.20 10.61
C ARG A 142 -15.31 3.41 10.89
N ASN A 143 -14.56 3.34 11.99
CA ASN A 143 -13.63 4.38 12.42
C ASN A 143 -12.25 4.29 11.74
N LEU A 144 -11.78 3.08 11.40
CA LEU A 144 -10.60 2.87 10.58
C LEU A 144 -10.94 3.23 9.13
N ARG A 145 -10.20 4.18 8.54
CA ARG A 145 -10.48 4.66 7.17
C ARG A 145 -9.47 4.17 6.15
N PHE A 146 -8.21 4.03 6.57
CA PHE A 146 -7.13 3.48 5.75
C PHE A 146 -6.49 2.32 6.50
N LEU A 147 -6.47 1.16 5.86
CA LEU A 147 -5.72 0.00 6.30
C LEU A 147 -4.62 -0.26 5.27
N PHE A 148 -3.36 -0.13 5.67
CA PHE A 148 -2.23 -0.51 4.84
C PHE A 148 -1.72 -1.88 5.28
N ILE A 149 -1.55 -2.79 4.33
CA ILE A 149 -0.98 -4.13 4.56
C ILE A 149 0.31 -4.19 3.74
N THR A 150 1.43 -4.52 4.37
CA THR A 150 2.73 -4.62 3.67
C THR A 150 3.57 -5.77 4.24
N ASP A 151 4.69 -6.08 3.59
CA ASP A 151 5.58 -7.14 4.06
C ASP A 151 6.24 -6.79 5.39
N ASP A 152 6.61 -7.80 6.15
CA ASP A 152 7.36 -7.68 7.40
C ASP A 152 8.87 -7.45 7.24
N ASP A 153 9.32 -7.06 6.04
CA ASP A 153 10.72 -6.66 5.82
C ASP A 153 11.05 -5.28 6.42
N ILE A 154 10.09 -4.59 7.05
CA ILE A 154 10.25 -3.32 7.74
C ILE A 154 10.06 -3.45 9.26
N ARG A 155 10.92 -2.77 10.02
CA ARG A 155 10.72 -2.58 11.46
C ARG A 155 9.86 -1.33 11.71
N LEU A 156 8.59 -1.50 12.08
CA LEU A 156 7.64 -0.39 12.22
C LEU A 156 7.99 0.64 13.30
N HIS A 157 8.70 0.21 14.35
CA HIS A 157 9.05 1.06 15.50
C HIS A 157 10.52 1.52 15.49
N GLY A 158 11.17 1.49 14.33
CA GLY A 158 12.58 1.85 14.14
C GLY A 158 12.80 3.30 13.69
N SER A 159 14.05 3.76 13.77
CA SER A 159 14.45 5.02 13.13
C SER A 159 14.38 4.88 11.60
N GLY A 160 13.85 5.89 10.92
CA GLY A 160 13.78 5.91 9.45
C GLY A 160 12.60 5.15 8.84
N THR A 161 11.74 4.52 9.66
CA THR A 161 10.55 3.78 9.21
C THR A 161 9.66 4.61 8.31
N ASN A 162 9.40 5.88 8.62
CA ASN A 162 8.54 6.73 7.79
C ASN A 162 9.01 6.83 6.33
N LYS A 163 10.33 6.91 6.11
CA LYS A 163 10.90 6.95 4.74
C LYS A 163 10.70 5.61 4.03
N ARG A 164 10.88 4.51 4.75
CA ARG A 164 10.72 3.17 4.19
C ARG A 164 9.25 2.84 3.90
N LEU A 165 8.32 3.20 4.79
CA LEU A 165 6.88 3.10 4.55
C LEU A 165 6.46 3.95 3.36
N LEU A 166 6.95 5.18 3.24
CA LEU A 166 6.64 6.03 2.07
C LEU A 166 7.04 5.34 0.76
N TRP A 167 8.17 4.63 0.74
CA TRP A 167 8.54 3.84 -0.43
C TRP A 167 7.60 2.62 -0.59
N GLN A 168 7.50 1.75 0.42
CA GLN A 168 6.72 0.50 0.32
C GLN A 168 5.27 0.72 -0.06
N LEU A 169 4.59 1.65 0.61
CA LEU A 169 3.16 1.89 0.42
C LEU A 169 2.84 2.43 -0.98
N PHE A 170 3.78 3.09 -1.64
CA PHE A 170 3.49 3.81 -2.89
C PHE A 170 4.17 3.23 -4.14
N VAL A 171 5.01 2.21 -3.99
CA VAL A 171 5.68 1.56 -5.14
C VAL A 171 5.23 0.12 -5.38
N ARG A 172 4.61 -0.54 -4.39
CA ARG A 172 4.28 -1.98 -4.46
C ARG A 172 2.88 -2.29 -4.97
N PHE A 173 2.06 -1.28 -5.20
CA PHE A 173 0.64 -1.45 -5.45
C PHE A 173 0.22 -0.85 -6.80
N ASP A 174 -0.83 -1.42 -7.38
CA ASP A 174 -1.59 -0.81 -8.47
C ASP A 174 -3.01 -0.47 -7.99
N VAL A 175 -3.52 0.70 -8.40
CA VAL A 175 -4.81 1.22 -7.93
C VAL A 175 -5.98 0.30 -8.32
N GLY A 176 -5.95 -0.29 -9.52
CA GLY A 176 -7.03 -1.16 -10.01
C GLY A 176 -6.98 -2.56 -9.39
N ARG A 177 -5.81 -2.97 -8.89
CA ARG A 177 -5.56 -4.34 -8.41
C ARG A 177 -5.57 -4.48 -6.88
N ASP A 178 -5.02 -3.50 -6.18
CA ASP A 178 -4.55 -3.64 -4.79
C ASP A 178 -5.23 -2.67 -3.80
N LEU A 179 -6.20 -1.89 -4.29
CA LEU A 179 -7.07 -1.06 -3.45
C LEU A 179 -8.45 -1.69 -3.30
N HIS A 180 -8.79 -2.05 -2.08
CA HIS A 180 -10.06 -2.68 -1.74
C HIS A 180 -10.92 -1.70 -0.95
N PHE A 181 -12.07 -1.32 -1.50
CA PHE A 181 -13.04 -0.48 -0.82
C PHE A 181 -14.05 -1.34 -0.08
N ASP A 182 -14.45 -0.91 1.11
CA ASP A 182 -15.60 -1.52 1.76
C ASP A 182 -16.88 -1.26 0.94
N PRO A 183 -17.98 -2.02 1.14
CA PRO A 183 -19.21 -1.85 0.36
C PRO A 183 -19.82 -0.44 0.41
N SER A 184 -19.53 0.33 1.46
CA SER A 184 -20.00 1.72 1.57
C SER A 184 -19.07 2.75 0.91
N GLY A 185 -17.90 2.34 0.42
CA GLY A 185 -16.87 3.22 -0.13
C GLY A 185 -16.29 4.20 0.88
N THR A 186 -16.41 3.91 2.18
CA THR A 186 -15.94 4.77 3.26
C THR A 186 -14.54 4.39 3.73
N ARG A 187 -14.18 3.12 3.74
CA ARG A 187 -12.84 2.65 4.09
C ARG A 187 -12.15 2.08 2.88
N VAL A 188 -10.82 2.12 2.93
CA VAL A 188 -9.96 1.49 1.93
C VAL A 188 -8.91 0.63 2.64
N ALA A 189 -8.72 -0.58 2.14
CA ALA A 189 -7.55 -1.40 2.41
C ALA A 189 -6.61 -1.32 1.20
N TRP A 190 -5.33 -1.19 1.51
CA TRP A 190 -4.27 -0.92 0.56
C TRP A 190 -3.24 -2.03 0.71
N ASP A 191 -3.24 -2.95 -0.25
CA ASP A 191 -2.23 -3.98 -0.34
C ASP A 191 -0.95 -3.37 -0.94
N ALA A 192 0.07 -3.28 -0.11
CA ALA A 192 1.41 -2.84 -0.46
C ALA A 192 2.44 -3.94 -0.15
N THR A 193 2.03 -5.20 -0.23
CA THR A 193 2.95 -6.34 -0.24
C THR A 193 3.69 -6.41 -1.59
N ALA A 194 4.90 -6.96 -1.61
CA ALA A 194 5.69 -7.08 -2.83
C ALA A 194 4.95 -7.98 -3.83
N PRO A 195 4.56 -7.48 -5.02
CA PRO A 195 3.63 -8.19 -5.88
C PRO A 195 4.29 -9.41 -6.51
N ILE A 196 3.65 -10.58 -6.38
CA ILE A 196 4.06 -11.80 -7.06
C ILE A 196 3.52 -11.75 -8.50
N PRO A 197 4.37 -11.87 -9.55
CA PRO A 197 3.93 -11.82 -10.93
C PRO A 197 2.82 -12.84 -11.24
N HIS A 198 1.90 -12.46 -12.11
CA HIS A 198 0.72 -13.25 -12.41
C HIS A 198 0.22 -12.90 -13.82
N PRO A 199 -0.11 -13.88 -14.68
CA PRO A 199 -0.52 -13.62 -16.06
C PRO A 199 -1.89 -12.92 -16.18
N GLY A 200 -2.70 -12.99 -15.12
CA GLY A 200 -4.06 -12.47 -15.05
C GLY A 200 -5.10 -13.50 -15.47
N ARG A 201 -6.34 -13.32 -15.01
CA ARG A 201 -7.45 -14.27 -15.22
C ARG A 201 -7.69 -14.58 -16.71
N ALA A 202 -7.77 -13.56 -17.54
CA ALA A 202 -8.03 -13.73 -18.98
C ALA A 202 -6.95 -14.58 -19.68
N ALA A 203 -5.68 -14.45 -19.25
CA ALA A 203 -4.59 -15.23 -19.80
C ALA A 203 -4.63 -16.70 -19.35
N LEU A 204 -5.03 -16.97 -18.11
CA LEU A 204 -5.26 -18.34 -17.61
C LEU A 204 -6.38 -19.02 -18.40
N GLU A 205 -7.51 -18.34 -18.59
CA GLU A 205 -8.66 -18.86 -19.36
C GLU A 205 -8.26 -19.17 -20.81
N ALA A 206 -7.53 -18.25 -21.46
CA ALA A 206 -7.05 -18.45 -22.82
C ALA A 206 -6.07 -19.63 -22.94
N ALA A 207 -5.30 -19.90 -21.89
CA ALA A 207 -4.38 -21.04 -21.82
C ALA A 207 -5.06 -22.35 -21.35
N GLY A 208 -6.37 -22.34 -21.08
CA GLY A 208 -7.10 -23.49 -20.55
C GLY A 208 -6.67 -23.91 -19.14
N GLN A 209 -6.05 -22.99 -18.39
CA GLN A 209 -5.65 -23.21 -17.00
C GLN A 209 -6.86 -23.02 -16.06
N PRO A 210 -6.92 -23.73 -14.92
CA PRO A 210 -7.97 -23.52 -13.94
C PRO A 210 -7.87 -22.12 -13.34
N THR A 211 -9.02 -21.48 -13.16
CA THR A 211 -9.15 -20.17 -12.51
C THR A 211 -9.68 -20.28 -11.08
N SER A 212 -9.41 -19.25 -10.29
CA SER A 212 -9.80 -19.06 -8.89
C SER A 212 -10.34 -17.65 -8.69
N GLU A 213 -11.09 -17.44 -7.61
CA GLU A 213 -11.55 -16.10 -7.21
C GLU A 213 -10.39 -15.14 -6.90
N PHE A 214 -9.23 -15.69 -6.49
CA PHE A 214 -8.03 -14.91 -6.18
C PHE A 214 -7.19 -14.56 -7.41
N ASP A 215 -7.56 -15.01 -8.62
CA ASP A 215 -6.90 -14.56 -9.83
C ASP A 215 -7.19 -13.08 -10.09
N PRO A 216 -6.16 -12.22 -10.20
CA PRO A 216 -6.35 -10.82 -10.54
C PRO A 216 -6.89 -10.69 -11.97
N ASP A 217 -7.79 -9.73 -12.16
CA ASP A 217 -8.31 -9.39 -13.48
C ASP A 217 -7.20 -8.80 -14.38
N LEU A 218 -6.30 -8.03 -13.76
CA LEU A 218 -5.15 -7.41 -14.41
C LEU A 218 -3.88 -8.26 -14.22
N PRO A 219 -2.97 -8.31 -15.20
CA PRO A 219 -1.68 -8.97 -15.02
C PRO A 219 -0.83 -8.27 -13.95
N ILE A 220 0.09 -9.02 -13.38
CA ILE A 220 1.13 -8.54 -12.47
C ILE A 220 2.47 -8.83 -13.15
N ARG A 221 3.24 -7.77 -13.43
CA ARG A 221 4.53 -7.88 -14.15
C ARG A 221 5.64 -8.38 -13.24
N SER A 222 6.80 -8.66 -13.86
CA SER A 222 8.05 -8.92 -13.13
C SER A 222 8.31 -7.82 -12.10
N TRP A 223 8.69 -8.23 -10.90
CA TRP A 223 9.07 -7.33 -9.83
C TRP A 223 10.60 -7.17 -9.80
N PRO A 224 11.16 -5.96 -10.00
CA PRO A 224 12.59 -5.81 -10.15
C PRO A 224 13.33 -5.97 -8.81
N ALA A 225 14.60 -6.33 -8.92
CA ALA A 225 15.55 -6.18 -7.82
C ALA A 225 15.80 -4.69 -7.54
N ILE A 226 15.99 -4.36 -6.26
CA ILE A 226 16.51 -3.06 -5.83
C ILE A 226 18.03 -3.13 -5.88
N THR A 227 18.66 -2.07 -6.39
CA THR A 227 20.11 -1.92 -6.37
C THR A 227 20.59 -1.76 -4.92
N LEU A 228 21.01 -2.87 -4.33
CA LEU A 228 21.59 -2.92 -2.98
C LEU A 228 23.06 -3.29 -3.09
N HIS A 229 23.94 -2.45 -2.56
CA HIS A 229 25.35 -2.77 -2.44
C HIS A 229 25.56 -4.02 -1.57
N ASP A 230 26.59 -4.80 -1.88
CA ASP A 230 27.04 -5.89 -1.04
C ASP A 230 27.71 -5.36 0.25
N GLN A 231 27.85 -6.23 1.25
CA GLN A 231 28.38 -5.83 2.56
C GLN A 231 29.84 -5.39 2.50
N GLU A 232 30.64 -5.90 1.57
CA GLU A 232 32.03 -5.51 1.40
C GLU A 232 32.13 -4.08 0.85
N THR A 233 31.33 -3.76 -0.17
CA THR A 233 31.23 -2.40 -0.74
C THR A 233 30.75 -1.39 0.31
N ILE A 234 29.73 -1.76 1.11
CA ILE A 234 29.24 -0.91 2.21
C ILE A 234 30.35 -0.66 3.24
N ALA A 235 31.01 -1.71 3.74
CA ALA A 235 32.08 -1.59 4.73
C ALA A 235 33.27 -0.75 4.22
N ARG A 236 33.63 -0.91 2.94
CA ARG A 236 34.67 -0.09 2.29
C ARG A 236 34.27 1.39 2.22
N THR A 237 32.99 1.66 1.92
CA THR A 237 32.45 3.02 1.85
C THR A 237 32.42 3.68 3.21
N GLU A 238 31.99 2.95 4.25
CA GLU A 238 31.99 3.43 5.64
C GLU A 238 33.42 3.72 6.13
N THR A 239 34.38 2.84 5.83
CA THR A 239 35.79 3.04 6.17
C THR A 239 36.37 4.28 5.47
N ALA A 240 36.08 4.46 4.18
CA ALA A 240 36.52 5.65 3.43
C ALA A 240 35.88 6.92 4.00
N ALA A 241 34.57 6.90 4.27
CA ALA A 241 33.86 8.04 4.83
C ALA A 241 34.41 8.45 6.21
N ALA A 242 34.77 7.50 7.07
CA ALA A 242 35.43 7.78 8.35
C ALA A 242 36.83 8.37 8.16
N ASN A 243 37.64 7.83 7.24
CA ASN A 243 38.95 8.39 6.93
C ASN A 243 38.89 9.82 6.39
N ASP A 244 37.83 10.14 5.66
CA ASP A 244 37.56 11.48 5.11
C ASP A 244 36.87 12.41 6.14
N GLY A 245 36.59 11.94 7.36
CA GLY A 245 36.02 12.70 8.47
C GLY A 245 34.51 12.96 8.38
N TYR A 246 33.78 12.22 7.54
CA TYR A 246 32.33 12.32 7.40
C TYR A 246 31.53 11.67 8.54
N ASP A 247 32.18 10.89 9.40
CA ASP A 247 31.60 10.29 10.61
C ASP A 247 31.50 11.30 11.77
N HIS A 248 32.27 12.38 11.74
CA HIS A 248 32.35 13.40 12.79
C HIS A 248 31.46 14.64 12.55
N GLN A 249 30.87 14.78 11.36
CA GLN A 249 29.87 15.83 11.13
C GLN A 249 28.47 15.25 11.37
N PRO A 250 27.82 15.56 12.52
CA PRO A 250 26.42 15.23 12.67
C PRO A 250 25.66 15.97 11.56
N TRP A 251 24.99 15.21 10.70
CA TRP A 251 23.98 15.77 9.81
C TRP A 251 23.05 16.62 10.66
N SER A 252 22.81 17.87 10.25
CA SER A 252 21.83 18.73 10.91
C SER A 252 20.56 17.91 11.15
N PRO A 253 20.05 17.85 12.39
CA PRO A 253 18.87 17.06 12.68
C PRO A 253 17.78 17.40 11.67
N ASN A 254 17.14 16.38 11.10
CA ASN A 254 15.91 16.60 10.35
C ASN A 254 14.89 17.18 11.32
N ALA A 255 14.81 18.51 11.38
CA ALA A 255 13.85 19.23 12.20
C ALA A 255 12.47 19.11 11.54
N THR A 256 11.84 17.94 11.69
CA THR A 256 10.44 17.73 11.35
C THR A 256 9.70 17.37 12.63
N ARG A 257 9.00 18.37 13.18
CA ARG A 257 7.95 18.20 14.18
C ARG A 257 6.71 17.59 13.52
#